data_AF-K1RI72-F1
#
_entry.id   AF-K1RI72-F1
#
_cell.length_a   1.000
_cell.length_b   1.000
_cell.length_c   1.000
_cell.angle_alpha   90.00
_cell.angle_beta   90.00
_cell.angle_gamma   90.00
#
_symmetry.space_group_name_H-M   'P 1'
#
loop_
_entity.id
_entity.type
_entity.pdbx_description
1 polymer ?
#
loop_
_entity_poly.entity_id
_entity_poly.type
_entity_poly.pdbx_seq_one_letter_code
_entity_poly.pdbx_strand_id
1 'polypeptide(L)'
;MEEERLNVYQHVARFKNKYPLTIGWRYRKNASIVEKHLNPGEYVVYAFIAQKNNNPFNIFGSAVVALTNERILIGRKRVVFGYFLDSITPDLFNDLKILGGIIWGKVIIDTVKELVILSDISNDALPEIYSKISDYMMKMKQRFSTSDNCNHSENME
;
A
#
# COMPACT_ATOMS: atom_id res chain seq x y z
N MET A 1 9.76 12.71 22.97
CA MET A 1 8.73 11.66 23.13
C MET A 1 8.59 11.00 21.78
N GLU A 2 9.01 9.75 21.65
CA GLU A 2 8.79 8.97 20.43
C GLU A 2 7.28 8.71 20.37
N GLU A 3 6.56 9.33 19.43
CA GLU A 3 5.15 8.98 19.21
C GLU A 3 5.07 7.48 18.96
N GLU A 4 4.23 6.77 19.73
CA GLU A 4 4.03 5.34 19.57
C GLU A 4 3.40 5.10 18.18
N ARG A 5 4.24 4.74 17.21
CA ARG A 5 3.81 4.44 15.85
C ARG A 5 3.16 3.08 15.82
N LEU A 6 2.03 2.99 15.12
CA LEU A 6 1.34 1.72 14.95
C LEU A 6 2.15 0.80 14.04
N ASN A 7 2.17 -0.49 14.37
CA ASN A 7 2.72 -1.51 13.50
C ASN A 7 1.78 -1.82 12.31
N VAL A 8 2.28 -2.56 11.32
CA VAL A 8 1.53 -2.84 10.08
C VAL A 8 0.21 -3.55 10.41
N TYR A 9 0.26 -4.54 11.32
CA TYR A 9 -0.92 -5.29 11.71
C TYR A 9 -1.99 -4.38 12.33
N GLN A 10 -1.61 -3.43 13.19
CA GLN A 10 -2.53 -2.50 13.85
C GLN A 10 -3.21 -1.59 12.83
N HIS A 11 -2.49 -1.07 11.83
CA HIS A 11 -3.09 -0.29 10.74
C HIS A 11 -4.15 -1.12 9.99
N VAL A 12 -3.80 -2.35 9.60
CA VAL A 12 -4.71 -3.22 8.84
C VAL A 12 -5.91 -3.65 9.70
N ALA A 13 -5.71 -3.90 10.99
CA ALA A 13 -6.80 -4.25 11.91
C ALA A 13 -7.78 -3.09 12.08
N ARG A 14 -7.30 -1.85 12.22
CA ARG A 14 -8.14 -0.65 12.26
C ARG A 14 -8.94 -0.48 10.96
N PHE A 15 -8.27 -0.64 9.81
CA PHE A 15 -8.94 -0.60 8.51
C PHE A 15 -10.03 -1.68 8.41
N LYS A 16 -9.72 -2.92 8.78
CA LYS A 16 -10.67 -4.05 8.70
C LYS A 16 -11.85 -3.91 9.66
N ASN A 17 -11.64 -3.31 10.84
CA ASN A 17 -12.72 -2.97 11.77
C ASN A 17 -13.63 -1.88 11.21
N LYS A 18 -13.06 -0.88 10.53
CA LYS A 18 -13.83 0.19 9.87
C LYS A 18 -14.57 -0.30 8.63
N TYR A 19 -13.96 -1.22 7.88
CA TYR A 19 -14.48 -1.74 6.60
C TYR A 19 -14.56 -3.28 6.61
N PRO A 20 -15.50 -3.85 7.39
CA PRO A 20 -15.58 -5.30 7.60
C PRO A 20 -15.95 -6.07 6.33
N LEU A 21 -16.55 -5.42 5.31
CA LEU A 21 -16.91 -6.07 4.05
C LEU A 21 -15.73 -6.30 3.10
N THR A 22 -14.57 -5.66 3.31
CA THR A 22 -13.37 -5.88 2.48
C THR A 22 -12.83 -7.30 2.66
N ILE A 23 -12.68 -8.08 1.59
CA ILE A 23 -12.24 -9.48 1.68
C ILE A 23 -10.73 -9.57 1.87
N GLY A 24 -10.30 -10.19 2.96
CA GLY A 24 -8.90 -10.53 3.18
C GLY A 24 -8.70 -11.41 4.41
N TRP A 25 -7.85 -12.42 4.29
CA TRP A 25 -7.54 -13.38 5.37
C TRP A 25 -6.05 -13.37 5.68
N ARG A 26 -5.69 -13.93 6.84
CA ARG A 26 -4.30 -14.02 7.35
C ARG A 26 -3.55 -12.68 7.30
N TYR A 27 -4.25 -11.56 7.48
CA TYR A 27 -3.65 -10.24 7.36
C TYR A 27 -2.53 -10.01 8.39
N ARG A 28 -2.53 -10.69 9.56
CA ARG A 28 -1.37 -10.72 10.48
C ARG A 28 -0.12 -11.34 9.84
N LYS A 29 -0.26 -12.45 9.10
CA LYS A 29 0.88 -13.09 8.41
C LYS A 29 1.34 -12.28 7.20
N ASN A 30 0.41 -11.65 6.48
CA ASN A 30 0.75 -10.74 5.39
C ASN A 30 1.44 -9.47 5.89
N ALA A 31 0.94 -8.89 7.00
CA ALA A 31 1.55 -7.74 7.67
C ALA A 31 2.99 -8.04 8.11
N SER A 32 3.27 -9.23 8.67
CA SER A 32 4.65 -9.60 9.04
C SER A 32 5.63 -9.65 7.87
N ILE A 33 5.13 -9.83 6.63
CA ILE A 33 6.00 -9.75 5.45
C ILE A 33 6.39 -8.30 5.18
N VAL A 34 5.47 -7.35 5.33
CA VAL A 34 5.78 -5.92 5.22
C VAL A 34 6.76 -5.51 6.31
N GLU A 35 6.47 -5.85 7.58
CA GLU A 35 7.34 -5.49 8.72
C GLU A 35 8.77 -6.00 8.55
N LYS A 36 8.93 -7.22 8.03
CA LYS A 36 10.25 -7.82 7.76
C LYS A 36 11.10 -7.00 6.78
N HIS A 37 10.48 -6.21 5.89
CA HIS A 37 11.17 -5.48 4.82
C HIS A 37 11.12 -3.95 4.98
N LEU A 38 10.65 -3.46 6.13
CA LEU A 38 10.85 -2.06 6.48
C LEU A 38 12.34 -1.82 6.71
N ASN A 39 12.87 -0.78 6.09
CA ASN A 39 14.22 -0.32 6.36
C ASN A 39 14.31 0.28 7.78
N PRO A 40 15.50 0.35 8.39
CA PRO A 40 15.69 1.10 9.63
C PRO A 40 15.20 2.56 9.46
N GLY A 41 14.29 2.99 10.32
CA GLY A 41 13.67 4.33 10.24
C GLY A 41 12.46 4.44 9.31
N GLU A 42 12.19 3.42 8.47
CA GLU A 42 10.98 3.34 7.64
C GLU A 42 9.78 2.94 8.51
N TYR A 43 8.68 3.67 8.41
CA TYR A 43 7.46 3.44 9.19
C TYR A 43 6.21 3.55 8.32
N VAL A 44 5.17 2.83 8.73
CA VAL A 44 3.89 2.82 8.03
C VAL A 44 3.08 4.06 8.41
N VAL A 45 2.50 4.71 7.40
CA VAL A 45 1.56 5.82 7.58
C VAL A 45 0.12 5.37 7.39
N TYR A 46 -0.11 4.35 6.57
CA TYR A 46 -1.43 3.78 6.30
C TYR A 46 -1.29 2.36 5.76
N ALA A 47 -2.16 1.44 6.16
CA ALA A 47 -2.19 0.11 5.56
C ALA A 47 -3.61 -0.47 5.54
N PHE A 48 -3.88 -1.27 4.52
CA PHE A 48 -5.16 -1.94 4.31
C PHE A 48 -4.95 -3.36 3.75
N ILE A 49 -6.02 -4.15 3.78
CA ILE A 49 -6.04 -5.50 3.19
C ILE A 49 -6.90 -5.50 1.92
N ALA A 50 -6.47 -6.23 0.91
CA ALA A 50 -7.23 -6.45 -0.33
C ALA A 50 -6.83 -7.80 -0.95
N GLN A 51 -7.46 -8.18 -2.06
CA GLN A 51 -6.99 -9.28 -2.90
C GLN A 51 -6.10 -8.72 -4.02
N LYS A 52 -4.85 -9.20 -4.17
CA LYS A 52 -3.99 -8.83 -5.32
C LYS A 52 -4.31 -9.72 -6.52
N ASN A 53 -5.48 -9.51 -7.14
CA ASN A 53 -5.88 -10.21 -8.36
C ASN A 53 -6.99 -9.41 -9.10
N ASN A 54 -7.42 -9.93 -10.25
CA ASN A 54 -8.57 -9.40 -11.00
C ASN A 54 -9.76 -10.39 -11.04
N ASN A 55 -9.68 -11.51 -10.33
CA ASN A 55 -10.67 -12.57 -10.34
C ASN A 55 -11.32 -12.72 -8.95
N PRO A 56 -12.60 -12.36 -8.79
CA PRO A 56 -13.29 -12.35 -7.49
C PRO A 56 -13.38 -13.73 -6.82
N PHE A 57 -13.15 -14.83 -7.55
CA PHE A 57 -13.16 -16.19 -6.99
C PHE A 57 -11.79 -16.64 -6.44
N ASN A 58 -10.72 -15.86 -6.63
CA ASN A 58 -9.39 -16.20 -6.10
C ASN A 58 -9.17 -15.59 -4.71
N ILE A 59 -9.69 -16.26 -3.69
CA ILE A 59 -9.54 -15.81 -2.30
C ILE A 59 -8.13 -15.96 -1.73
N PHE A 60 -7.22 -16.73 -2.37
CA PHE A 60 -5.84 -16.93 -1.90
C PHE A 60 -4.91 -15.74 -2.21
N GLY A 61 -5.42 -14.72 -2.89
CA GLY A 61 -4.68 -13.53 -3.31
C GLY A 61 -4.51 -12.45 -2.24
N SER A 62 -4.93 -12.68 -0.98
CA SER A 62 -4.92 -11.66 0.07
C SER A 62 -3.53 -11.04 0.27
N ALA A 63 -3.49 -9.70 0.24
CA ALA A 63 -2.30 -8.90 0.36
C ALA A 63 -2.52 -7.73 1.31
N VAL A 64 -1.51 -7.46 2.14
CA VAL A 64 -1.46 -6.21 2.89
C VAL A 64 -0.74 -5.18 2.03
N VAL A 65 -1.39 -4.05 1.82
CA VAL A 65 -0.85 -2.89 1.13
C VAL A 65 -0.53 -1.85 2.19
N ALA A 66 0.72 -1.43 2.27
CA ALA A 66 1.20 -0.46 3.23
C ALA A 66 1.85 0.72 2.51
N LEU A 67 1.39 1.93 2.83
CA LEU A 67 2.08 3.17 2.51
C LEU A 67 3.05 3.44 3.65
N THR A 68 4.33 3.51 3.35
CA THR A 68 5.37 3.90 4.32
C THR A 68 5.68 5.37 4.15
N ASN A 69 6.64 5.92 4.91
CA ASN A 69 7.19 7.25 4.65
C ASN A 69 8.15 7.29 3.44
N GLU A 70 8.36 6.17 2.75
CA GLU A 70 9.34 6.02 1.65
C GLU A 70 8.71 5.48 0.35
N ARG A 71 7.82 4.49 0.43
CA ARG A 71 7.27 3.75 -0.72
C ARG A 71 5.96 3.04 -0.39
N ILE A 72 5.38 2.37 -1.39
CA ILE A 72 4.32 1.39 -1.17
C ILE A 72 4.92 -0.01 -1.10
N LEU A 73 4.56 -0.77 -0.07
CA LEU A 73 4.89 -2.18 0.07
C LEU A 73 3.62 -3.05 0.02
N ILE A 74 3.67 -4.14 -0.74
CA ILE A 74 2.58 -5.12 -0.86
C ILE A 74 3.10 -6.48 -0.40
N GLY A 75 2.72 -6.89 0.81
CA GLY A 75 3.18 -8.13 1.44
C GLY A 75 2.17 -9.26 1.35
N ARG A 76 2.61 -10.44 0.89
CA ARG A 76 1.79 -11.67 0.83
C ARG A 76 2.55 -12.88 1.36
N LYS A 77 2.05 -13.53 2.40
CA LYS A 77 2.62 -14.79 2.92
C LYS A 77 2.02 -15.98 2.16
N ARG A 78 2.87 -16.81 1.53
CA ARG A 78 2.44 -18.06 0.90
C ARG A 78 1.92 -19.05 1.94
N VAL A 79 0.99 -19.93 1.55
CA VAL A 79 0.41 -20.94 2.46
C VAL A 79 1.44 -21.98 2.87
N VAL A 80 2.24 -22.47 1.93
CA VAL A 80 3.26 -23.52 2.16
C VAL A 80 4.61 -22.91 2.53
N PHE A 81 5.38 -22.43 1.54
CA PHE A 81 6.71 -21.85 1.78
C PHE A 81 6.94 -20.59 0.95
N GLY A 82 7.73 -19.65 1.50
CA GLY A 82 8.04 -18.36 0.88
C GLY A 82 7.05 -17.23 1.17
N TYR A 83 7.22 -16.13 0.45
CA TYR A 83 6.36 -14.95 0.45
C TYR A 83 6.55 -14.17 -0.86
N PHE A 84 5.65 -13.24 -1.14
CA PHE A 84 5.82 -12.23 -2.18
C PHE A 84 5.90 -10.86 -1.53
N LEU A 85 6.72 -10.00 -2.10
CA LEU A 85 6.81 -8.59 -1.76
C LEU A 85 6.88 -7.80 -3.06
N ASP A 86 5.96 -6.87 -3.23
CA ASP A 86 6.04 -5.86 -4.29
C ASP A 86 6.38 -4.52 -3.63
N SER A 87 7.32 -3.78 -4.20
CA SER A 87 7.80 -2.49 -3.69
C SER A 87 7.67 -1.46 -4.80
N ILE A 88 6.79 -0.48 -4.62
CA ILE A 88 6.54 0.59 -5.60
C ILE A 88 7.10 1.88 -5.01
N THR A 89 8.24 2.32 -5.55
CA THR A 89 8.84 3.61 -5.21
C THR A 89 8.05 4.74 -5.88
N PRO A 90 8.06 5.96 -5.32
CA PRO A 90 7.23 7.05 -5.83
C PRO A 90 7.54 7.48 -7.28
N ASP A 91 8.77 7.30 -7.74
CA ASP A 91 9.20 7.54 -9.13
C ASP A 91 8.58 6.55 -10.13
N LEU A 92 8.30 5.32 -9.71
CA LEU A 92 7.65 4.31 -10.54
C LEU A 92 6.12 4.47 -10.58
N PHE A 93 5.54 5.33 -9.75
CA PHE A 93 4.11 5.53 -9.65
C PHE A 93 3.58 6.46 -10.74
N ASN A 94 2.70 5.93 -11.59
CA ASN A 94 2.09 6.67 -12.69
C ASN A 94 0.71 7.22 -12.28
N ASP A 95 -0.30 6.34 -12.18
CA ASP A 95 -1.70 6.72 -11.99
C ASP A 95 -2.44 5.83 -10.97
N LEU A 96 -3.51 6.37 -10.39
CA LEU A 96 -4.40 5.68 -9.45
C LEU A 96 -5.82 5.69 -9.99
N LYS A 97 -6.40 4.49 -10.17
CA LYS A 97 -7.81 4.35 -10.56
C LYS A 97 -8.60 3.62 -9.49
N ILE A 98 -9.82 4.10 -9.28
CA ILE A 98 -10.80 3.49 -8.38
C ILE A 98 -12.00 3.07 -9.21
N LEU A 99 -12.41 1.81 -9.06
CA LEU A 99 -13.60 1.28 -9.72
C LEU A 99 -14.55 0.78 -8.63
N GLY A 100 -15.69 1.43 -8.45
CA GLY A 100 -16.78 0.91 -7.62
C GLY A 100 -17.48 -0.26 -8.31
N GLY A 101 -17.83 -1.29 -7.53
CA GLY A 101 -18.66 -2.39 -8.03
C GLY A 101 -19.98 -2.50 -7.29
N ILE A 102 -20.78 -3.52 -7.58
CA ILE A 102 -22.09 -3.72 -6.92
C ILE A 102 -21.90 -4.06 -5.43
N ILE A 103 -20.92 -4.93 -5.12
CA ILE A 103 -20.63 -5.38 -3.74
C ILE A 103 -19.23 -4.92 -3.31
N TRP A 104 -18.25 -5.07 -4.20
CA TRP A 104 -16.87 -4.68 -3.96
C TRP A 104 -16.29 -3.88 -5.11
N GLY A 105 -15.39 -2.97 -4.78
CA GLY A 105 -14.61 -2.21 -5.73
C GLY A 105 -13.19 -2.71 -5.89
N LYS A 106 -12.47 -1.97 -6.73
CA LYS A 106 -11.07 -2.21 -7.08
C LYS A 106 -10.27 -0.91 -6.96
N VAL A 107 -9.04 -1.05 -6.50
CA VAL A 107 -7.99 -0.03 -6.57
C VAL A 107 -6.97 -0.53 -7.58
N ILE A 108 -6.67 0.27 -8.59
CA ILE A 108 -5.71 -0.05 -9.63
C ILE A 108 -4.58 0.96 -9.55
N ILE A 109 -3.37 0.48 -9.28
CA ILE A 109 -2.16 1.28 -9.26
C ILE A 109 -1.42 0.97 -10.55
N ASP A 110 -1.30 1.98 -11.40
CA ASP A 110 -0.50 1.92 -12.61
C ASP A 110 0.93 2.37 -12.28
N THR A 111 1.90 1.53 -12.63
CA THR A 111 3.32 1.82 -12.44
C THR A 111 4.04 1.69 -13.77
N VAL A 112 5.25 2.25 -13.86
CA VAL A 112 6.08 2.14 -15.07
C VAL A 112 6.35 0.69 -15.48
N LYS A 113 6.41 -0.24 -14.51
CA LYS A 113 6.80 -1.63 -14.75
C LYS A 113 5.61 -2.59 -14.86
N GLU A 114 4.58 -2.39 -14.05
CA GLU A 114 3.44 -3.31 -13.96
C GLU A 114 2.13 -2.63 -13.52
N LEU A 115 1.01 -3.27 -13.86
CA LEU A 115 -0.32 -2.89 -13.40
C LEU A 115 -0.69 -3.70 -12.15
N VAL A 116 -0.88 -3.03 -11.02
CA VAL A 116 -1.28 -3.67 -9.76
C VAL A 116 -2.77 -3.50 -9.55
N ILE A 117 -3.51 -4.61 -9.57
CA ILE A 117 -4.96 -4.65 -9.32
C ILE A 117 -5.22 -5.21 -7.92
N LEU A 118 -5.93 -4.42 -7.11
CA LEU A 118 -6.37 -4.75 -5.76
C LEU A 118 -7.90 -4.80 -5.76
N SER A 119 -8.47 -5.99 -5.59
CA SER A 119 -9.91 -6.24 -5.66
C SER A 119 -10.51 -6.59 -4.30
N ASP A 120 -11.83 -6.77 -4.32
CA ASP A 120 -12.64 -7.24 -3.19
C ASP A 120 -12.61 -6.27 -2.00
N ILE A 121 -12.51 -4.98 -2.31
CA ILE A 121 -12.49 -3.88 -1.34
C ILE A 121 -13.93 -3.39 -1.13
N SER A 122 -14.33 -3.16 0.12
CA SER A 122 -15.62 -2.52 0.41
C SER A 122 -15.72 -1.17 -0.33
N ASN A 123 -16.84 -0.92 -1.01
CA ASN A 123 -17.05 0.34 -1.73
C ASN A 123 -16.86 1.58 -0.82
N ASP A 124 -17.25 1.48 0.45
CA ASP A 124 -17.13 2.56 1.44
C ASP A 124 -15.67 2.88 1.80
N ALA A 125 -14.74 1.95 1.56
CA ALA A 125 -13.32 2.15 1.80
C ALA A 125 -12.62 2.87 0.64
N LEU A 126 -13.22 2.86 -0.56
CA LEU A 126 -12.57 3.38 -1.76
C LEU A 126 -12.23 4.87 -1.68
N PRO A 127 -13.11 5.77 -1.17
CA PRO A 127 -12.76 7.18 -1.04
C PRO A 127 -11.59 7.41 -0.09
N GLU A 128 -11.54 6.70 1.04
CA GLU A 128 -10.42 6.80 1.99
C GLU A 128 -9.11 6.33 1.36
N ILE A 129 -9.13 5.16 0.70
CA ILE A 129 -7.93 4.62 0.05
C ILE A 129 -7.44 5.58 -1.04
N TYR A 130 -8.35 6.13 -1.85
CA TYR A 130 -8.00 7.11 -2.87
C TYR A 130 -7.30 8.33 -2.27
N SER A 131 -7.92 8.99 -1.28
CA SER A 131 -7.33 10.17 -0.64
C SER A 131 -5.98 9.84 0.00
N LYS A 132 -5.87 8.70 0.72
CA LYS A 132 -4.62 8.31 1.38
C LYS A 132 -3.49 8.06 0.39
N ILE A 133 -3.74 7.36 -0.72
CA ILE A 133 -2.70 7.09 -1.73
C ILE A 133 -2.38 8.37 -2.51
N SER A 134 -3.38 9.16 -2.90
CA SER A 134 -3.20 10.41 -3.65
C SER A 134 -2.38 11.43 -2.85
N ASP A 135 -2.81 11.73 -1.60
CA ASP A 135 -2.09 12.64 -0.71
C ASP A 135 -0.65 12.17 -0.46
N TYR A 136 -0.49 10.86 -0.27
CA TYR A 136 0.82 10.24 -0.07
C TYR A 136 1.73 10.48 -1.29
N MET A 137 1.25 10.16 -2.49
CA MET A 137 2.03 10.31 -3.71
C MET A 137 2.36 11.77 -4.03
N MET A 138 1.43 12.69 -3.81
CA MET A 138 1.69 14.12 -3.96
C MET A 138 2.80 14.61 -3.03
N LYS A 139 2.74 14.23 -1.74
CA LYS A 139 3.77 14.59 -0.76
C LYS A 139 5.13 13.99 -1.11
N MET A 140 5.17 12.75 -1.56
CA MET A 140 6.43 12.11 -1.95
C MET A 140 7.03 12.77 -3.20
N LYS A 141 6.24 13.00 -4.25
CA LYS A 141 6.72 13.67 -5.47
C LYS A 141 7.29 15.07 -5.16
N GLN A 142 6.63 15.85 -4.30
CA GLN A 142 7.16 17.14 -3.86
C GLN A 142 8.52 17.01 -3.16
N ARG A 143 8.67 16.05 -2.24
CA ARG A 143 9.93 15.82 -1.52
C ARG A 143 11.07 15.49 -2.48
N PHE A 144 10.86 14.59 -3.44
CA PHE A 144 11.91 14.23 -4.41
C PHE A 144 12.27 15.40 -5.31
N SER A 145 11.29 16.14 -5.84
CA SER A 145 11.56 17.34 -6.64
C SER A 145 12.35 18.40 -5.87
N THR A 146 12.07 18.59 -4.58
CA THR A 146 12.83 19.53 -3.74
C THR A 146 14.25 19.03 -3.45
N SER A 147 14.43 17.75 -3.15
CA SER A 147 15.75 17.15 -2.91
C SER A 147 16.64 17.21 -4.15
N ASP A 148 16.11 16.91 -5.33
CA ASP A 148 16.86 16.96 -6.59
C ASP A 148 17.35 18.38 -6.89
N ASN A 149 16.51 19.38 -6.64
CA ASN A 149 16.89 20.79 -6.81
C ASN A 149 17.97 21.23 -5.82
N CYS A 150 17.89 20.81 -4.55
CA CYS A 150 18.88 21.15 -3.51
C CYS A 150 20.24 20.51 -3.80
N ASN A 151 20.24 19.24 -4.22
CA ASN A 151 21.45 18.53 -4.62
C ASN A 151 22.08 19.14 -5.88
N HIS A 152 21.28 19.69 -6.81
CA HIS A 152 21.82 20.36 -7.99
C HIS A 152 22.51 21.69 -7.65
N SER A 153 21.99 22.45 -6.68
CA SER A 153 22.66 23.69 -6.21
C SER A 153 23.98 23.44 -5.48
N GLU A 154 24.10 22.37 -4.69
CA GLU A 154 25.32 22.06 -3.93
C GLU A 154 26.48 21.53 -4.81
N ASN A 155 26.18 20.98 -6.00
CA ASN A 155 27.19 20.50 -6.95
C ASN A 155 27.66 21.57 -7.95
N MET A 156 27.15 22.81 -7.83
CA MET A 156 27.52 23.95 -8.68
C MET A 156 28.31 25.04 -7.90
N GLU A 157 28.60 24.81 -6.62
CA GLU A 157 29.54 25.59 -5.78
C GLU A 157 30.89 24.87 -5.65
#